data_AF-A0A7I7Z1E7-F1
#
_entry.id   AF-A0A7I7Z1E7-F1
#
_cell.length_a   1.000
_cell.length_b   1.000
_cell.length_c   1.000
_cell.angle_alpha   90.00
_cell.angle_beta   90.00
_cell.angle_gamma   90.00
#
_symmetry.space_group_name_H-M   'P 1'
#
loop_
_entity.id
_entity.type
_entity.pdbx_description
1 polymer ?
#
loop_
_entity_poly.entity_id
_entity_poly.type
_entity_poly.pdbx_seq_one_letter_code
_entity_poly.pdbx_strand_id
1 'polypeptide(L)' 'METDALHAIRGYVAESKGYPYDEALERALVEDFGFDAALGRPGQPDEIGALIAFLLSDICAFVTGQTIYADGGAP' A
#
# COMPACT_ATOMS: atom_id res chain seq x y z
N MET A 1 -5.87 -8.57 -3.48
CA MET A 1 -6.22 -8.69 -4.91
C MET A 1 -5.98 -7.34 -5.55
N GLU A 2 -5.08 -7.27 -6.53
CA GLU A 2 -4.81 -6.07 -7.30
C GLU A 2 -5.95 -5.84 -8.33
N THR A 3 -6.38 -4.59 -8.52
CA THR A 3 -7.47 -4.27 -9.45
C THR A 3 -6.97 -4.17 -10.89
N ASP A 4 -7.88 -4.28 -11.86
CA ASP A 4 -7.54 -4.15 -13.29
C ASP A 4 -6.89 -2.80 -13.62
N ALA A 5 -7.32 -1.73 -12.93
CA ALA A 5 -6.73 -0.41 -13.09
C ALA A 5 -5.26 -0.39 -12.68
N LEU A 6 -4.90 -1.08 -11.61
CA LEU A 6 -3.53 -1.10 -11.09
C LEU A 6 -2.61 -1.95 -11.97
N HIS A 7 -3.13 -3.06 -12.52
CA HIS A 7 -2.45 -3.85 -13.56
C HIS A 7 -2.12 -3.00 -14.81
N ALA A 8 -3.07 -2.18 -15.27
CA ALA A 8 -2.85 -1.32 -16.43
C ALA A 8 -1.74 -0.28 -16.18
N ILE A 9 -1.75 0.35 -14.99
CA ILE A 9 -0.72 1.32 -14.59
C ILE A 9 0.65 0.62 -14.51
N ARG A 10 0.72 -0.55 -13.88
CA ARG A 10 1.95 -1.34 -13.77
C ARG A 10 2.55 -1.66 -15.14
N GLY A 11 1.73 -2.13 -16.08
CA GLY A 11 2.17 -2.42 -17.45
C GLY A 11 2.73 -1.19 -18.17
N TYR A 12 2.04 -0.05 -18.07
CA TYR A 12 2.50 1.21 -18.64
C TYR A 12 3.84 1.66 -18.03
N VAL A 13 4.01 1.57 -16.71
CA VAL A 13 5.25 1.92 -16.03
C VAL A 13 6.38 0.98 -16.43
N ALA A 14 6.12 -0.34 -16.48
CA ALA A 14 7.11 -1.34 -16.86
C ALA A 14 7.68 -1.06 -18.26
N GLU A 15 6.80 -0.78 -19.23
CA GLU A 15 7.20 -0.46 -20.61
C GLU A 15 7.91 0.89 -20.70
N SER A 16 7.34 1.95 -20.12
CA SER A 16 7.87 3.30 -20.25
C SER A 16 9.20 3.53 -19.54
N LYS A 17 9.45 2.82 -18.43
CA LYS A 17 10.67 2.94 -17.61
C LYS A 17 11.67 1.80 -17.81
N GLY A 18 11.27 0.74 -18.50
CA GLY A 18 12.10 -0.47 -18.65
C GLY A 18 12.27 -1.25 -17.34
N TYR A 19 11.29 -1.16 -16.43
CA TYR A 19 11.31 -1.88 -15.16
C TYR A 19 10.76 -3.30 -15.30
N PRO A 20 11.24 -4.27 -14.48
CA PRO A 20 10.57 -5.56 -14.38
C PRO A 20 9.09 -5.37 -14.02
N TYR A 21 8.19 -6.02 -14.75
CA TYR A 21 6.74 -5.83 -14.58
C TYR A 21 6.30 -5.96 -13.12
N ASP A 22 6.75 -7.01 -12.43
CA ASP A 22 6.39 -7.31 -11.05
C ASP A 22 6.89 -6.27 -10.03
N GLU A 23 7.85 -5.42 -10.40
CA GLU A 23 8.42 -4.38 -9.54
C GLU A 23 8.07 -2.96 -10.02
N ALA A 24 7.48 -2.84 -11.21
CA ALA A 24 7.36 -1.57 -11.91
C ALA A 24 6.56 -0.54 -11.12
N LEU A 25 5.42 -0.95 -10.57
CA LEU A 25 4.55 -0.06 -9.82
C LEU A 25 5.18 0.40 -8.51
N GLU A 26 5.74 -0.53 -7.72
CA GLU A 26 6.38 -0.23 -6.44
C GLU A 26 7.57 0.70 -6.64
N ARG A 27 8.41 0.43 -7.64
CA ARG A 27 9.54 1.28 -8.00
C ARG A 27 9.08 2.67 -8.39
N ALA A 28 8.07 2.80 -9.25
CA ALA A 28 7.56 4.11 -9.63
C ALA A 28 6.94 4.86 -8.43
N LEU A 29 6.27 4.17 -7.51
CA LEU A 29 5.76 4.80 -6.29
C LEU A 29 6.89 5.42 -5.48
N VAL A 30 7.97 4.67 -5.23
CA VAL A 30 9.10 5.12 -4.42
C VAL A 30 10.01 6.12 -5.15
N GLU A 31 10.36 5.84 -6.40
CA GLU A 31 11.38 6.59 -7.16
C GLU A 31 10.80 7.78 -7.94
N ASP A 32 9.56 7.67 -8.45
CA ASP A 32 8.97 8.69 -9.34
C ASP A 32 7.88 9.52 -8.66
N PHE A 33 7.09 8.93 -7.76
CA PHE A 33 5.92 9.59 -7.15
C PHE A 33 6.15 10.09 -5.73
N GLY A 34 7.38 9.98 -5.20
CA GLY A 34 7.75 10.56 -3.91
C GLY A 34 7.10 9.85 -2.72
N PHE A 35 6.91 8.54 -2.80
CA PHE A 35 6.42 7.74 -1.69
C PHE A 35 7.49 7.62 -0.59
N ASP A 36 7.40 8.48 0.43
CA ASP A 36 8.39 8.62 1.51
C ASP A 36 7.93 7.98 2.84
N ALA A 37 7.25 6.84 2.77
CA ALA A 37 6.94 6.09 3.99
C ALA A 37 8.20 5.49 4.60
N ALA A 38 8.35 5.53 5.92
CA ALA A 38 9.51 4.96 6.63
C ALA A 38 9.78 3.48 6.31
N LEU A 39 8.75 2.71 5.95
CA LEU A 39 8.90 1.31 5.52
C LEU A 39 9.47 1.14 4.10
N GLY A 40 9.60 2.22 3.31
CA GLY A 40 10.24 2.19 1.99
C GLY A 40 9.50 1.37 0.93
N ARG A 41 8.23 1.01 1.18
CA ARG A 41 7.41 0.22 0.26
C ARG A 41 5.92 0.53 0.41
N PRO A 42 5.12 0.34 -0.64
CA PRO A 42 3.67 0.35 -0.52
C PRO A 42 3.17 -0.73 0.47
N GLY A 43 2.11 -0.38 1.22
CA GLY A 43 1.38 -1.33 2.05
C GLY A 43 0.64 -2.36 1.19
N GLN A 44 0.52 -3.58 1.70
CA GLN A 44 -0.21 -4.66 1.03
C GLN A 44 -1.68 -4.69 1.48
N PRO A 45 -2.62 -5.07 0.61
CA PRO A 45 -4.05 -5.16 0.97
C PRO A 45 -4.31 -6.01 2.21
N ASP A 46 -3.57 -7.10 2.38
CA ASP A 46 -3.73 -8.03 3.51
C ASP A 46 -3.28 -7.40 4.84
N GLU A 47 -2.32 -6.47 4.83
CA GLU A 47 -1.87 -5.74 6.03
C GLU A 47 -2.96 -4.80 6.54
N ILE A 48 -3.64 -4.10 5.63
CA ILE A 48 -4.77 -3.23 5.96
C ILE A 48 -5.97 -4.07 6.40
N GLY A 49 -6.26 -5.17 5.69
CA GLY A 49 -7.31 -6.11 6.05
C GLY A 49 -7.13 -6.69 7.45
N ALA A 50 -5.89 -7.08 7.81
CA ALA A 50 -5.57 -7.59 9.14
C ALA A 50 -5.80 -6.55 10.25
N LEU A 51 -5.39 -5.29 10.04
CA LEU A 51 -5.67 -4.21 11.00
C LEU A 51 -7.17 -4.01 11.19
N ILE A 52 -7.94 -3.94 10.10
CA ILE A 52 -9.39 -3.79 10.17
C ILE A 52 -10.03 -4.96 10.91
N ALA A 53 -9.64 -6.19 10.58
CA ALA A 53 -10.16 -7.39 11.25
C ALA A 53 -9.86 -7.38 12.76
N PHE A 54 -8.66 -6.94 13.15
CA PHE A 54 -8.31 -6.76 14.56
C PHE A 54 -9.19 -5.72 15.25
N LEU A 55 -9.37 -4.54 14.63
CA LEU A 55 -10.21 -3.46 15.19
C LEU A 55 -11.69 -3.83 15.31
N LEU A 56 -12.19 -4.71 14.43
CA LEU A 56 -13.56 -5.23 14.48
C LEU A 56 -13.74 -6.40 15.46
N SER A 57 -12.64 -6.92 16.03
CA SER A 57 -12.70 -8.05 16.97
C SER A 57 -13.11 -7.60 18.38
N ASP A 58 -13.59 -8.55 19.19
CA ASP A 58 -13.95 -8.32 20.59
C ASP A 58 -12.77 -7.85 21.45
N ILE A 59 -11.52 -8.09 21.02
CA ILE A 59 -10.31 -7.64 21.71
C ILE A 59 -10.24 -6.10 21.75
N CYS A 60 -10.81 -5.43 20.73
CA CYS A 60 -10.81 -3.99 20.60
C CYS A 60 -12.10 -3.32 21.12
N ALA A 61 -12.91 -4.00 21.94
CA ALA A 61 -14.24 -3.52 22.36
C ALA A 61 -14.27 -2.13 23.04
N PHE A 62 -13.14 -1.65 23.58
CA PHE A 62 -13.05 -0.33 24.21
C PHE A 62 -12.33 0.73 23.36
N VAL A 63 -11.87 0.37 22.16
CA VAL A 63 -11.22 1.30 21.22
C VAL A 63 -12.30 2.02 20.42
N THR A 64 -12.45 3.32 20.65
CA THR A 64 -13.43 4.15 19.93
C THR A 64 -12.92 5.59 19.74
N GLY A 65 -13.43 6.26 18.71
CA GLY A 65 -13.10 7.66 18.40
C GLY A 65 -11.64 7.91 17.99
N GLN A 66 -10.89 6.86 17.64
CA GLN A 66 -9.49 6.98 17.24
C GLN A 66 -9.32 7.02 15.73
N THR A 67 -8.34 7.80 15.28
CA THR A 67 -7.79 7.72 13.93
C THR A 67 -6.49 6.92 14.00
N ILE A 68 -6.40 5.82 13.26
CA ILE A 68 -5.20 4.97 13.20
C ILE A 68 -4.62 5.07 11.80
N TYR A 69 -3.38 5.54 11.69
CA TYR A 69 -2.65 5.59 10.44
C TYR A 69 -1.99 4.24 10.15
N ALA A 70 -2.24 3.71 8.96
CA ALA A 70 -1.68 2.47 8.44
C ALA A 70 -1.00 2.74 7.09
N ASP A 71 -0.03 3.65 7.10
CA ASP A 71 0.61 4.23 5.91
C ASP A 71 2.09 3.88 5.78
N GLY A 72 2.61 3.02 6.66
CA GLY A 72 4.03 2.67 6.70
C GLY A 72 4.93 3.77 7.26
N GLY A 73 4.37 4.75 7.97
CA GLY A 73 5.10 5.87 8.56
C GLY A 73 5.35 6.98 7.55
N ALA A 74 4.32 7.35 6.78
CA ALA A 74 4.39 8.52 5.92
C ALA A 74 4.45 9.83 6.74
N PRO A 75 5.10 10.89 6.24
CA PRO A 75 5.25 12.17 6.95
C PRO A 75 3.97 13.01 7.01
#